data_AF-A0A0J7KPS9-F1
#
_entry.id   AF-A0A0J7KPS9-F1
#
_cell.length_a   1.000
_cell.length_b   1.000
_cell.length_c   1.000
_cell.angle_alpha   90.00
_cell.angle_beta   90.00
_cell.angle_gamma   90.00
#
_symmetry.space_group_name_H-M   'P 1'
#
loop_
_entity.id
_entity.type
_entity.pdbx_description
1 polymer ?
#
loop_
_entity_poly.entity_id
_entity_poly.type
_entity_poly.pdbx_seq_one_letter_code
_entity_poly.pdbx_strand_id
1 'polypeptide(L)'
;MRYLMQRSLKKKWDKYKMKPDKEQLLERAATILAQWVQPEKNVSYSCVKASLNSMALEVLKCLMEKHPDHSIFSTPNETFSYWTNNNINDNHWNEAEGTQIMDTLQEYIFGKLNFRPDKSIKYLESMCIDKVLKNKYGHDIILYVIYHSVARRLGLRCDIINQELGGINLELGPLYIFWTPTYATHNIENNRCFTLRDVKKFPDCLVNKVPLFKAPSRFSFHSEISFLRDFLITANNEMWYEIRGMFENMMFSRNNNIFGLTSREFRIRSYPKFRLCFDQGAMIIPRSKDVKFAVGLIVTHRDQSASSCTGVIIGWHRRMDRHVDLFIEHQMVYEVMDIGLLSLNHCRNYKFGKPQTNYIILTEHNEMCYIEEDTISLTTPKWIENSEIGCYFYKFEDTHYVPNKMLARIYPQDAAITAQTISKN
;
A
#
# COMPACT_ATOMS: atom_id res chain seq x y z
N MET A 1 -16.12 -13.24 -4.67
CA MET A 1 -14.94 -13.92 -4.09
C MET A 1 -13.88 -12.95 -3.57
N ARG A 2 -13.51 -11.91 -4.34
CA ARG A 2 -12.51 -10.86 -3.98
C ARG A 2 -12.71 -10.21 -2.60
N TYR A 3 -13.92 -9.78 -2.26
CA TYR A 3 -14.23 -9.14 -0.97
C TYR A 3 -13.91 -10.01 0.27
N LEU A 4 -14.24 -11.30 0.22
CA LEU A 4 -13.94 -12.22 1.33
C LEU A 4 -12.44 -12.42 1.51
N MET A 5 -11.69 -12.49 0.40
CA MET A 5 -10.23 -12.57 0.43
C MET A 5 -9.61 -11.30 0.97
N GLN A 6 -10.07 -10.13 0.54
CA GLN A 6 -9.63 -8.85 1.10
C GLN A 6 -9.87 -8.76 2.60
N ARG A 7 -11.03 -9.21 3.10
CA ARG A 7 -11.31 -9.24 4.55
C ARG A 7 -10.38 -10.21 5.30
N SER A 8 -10.07 -11.36 4.71
CA SER A 8 -9.11 -12.32 5.26
C SER A 8 -7.69 -11.75 5.30
N LEU A 9 -7.25 -11.12 4.22
CA LEU A 9 -5.94 -10.49 4.09
C LEU A 9 -5.79 -9.28 5.02
N LYS A 10 -6.86 -8.50 5.23
CA LYS A 10 -6.88 -7.43 6.24
C LYS A 10 -6.60 -7.98 7.64
N LYS A 11 -7.30 -9.05 8.05
CA LYS A 11 -7.02 -9.72 9.33
C LYS A 11 -5.59 -10.26 9.40
N LYS A 12 -5.07 -10.82 8.30
CA LYS A 12 -3.69 -11.30 8.21
C LYS A 12 -2.68 -10.16 8.38
N TRP A 13 -2.96 -9.02 7.79
CA TRP A 13 -2.16 -7.81 7.90
C TRP A 13 -2.18 -7.21 9.32
N ASP A 14 -3.35 -7.14 9.94
CA ASP A 14 -3.48 -6.67 11.33
C ASP A 14 -2.71 -7.60 12.29
N LYS A 15 -2.81 -8.93 12.10
CA LYS A 15 -1.99 -9.89 12.85
C LYS A 15 -0.49 -9.73 12.62
N TYR A 16 -0.08 -9.34 11.42
CA TYR A 16 1.32 -9.06 11.11
C TYR A 16 1.82 -7.83 11.89
N LYS A 17 1.04 -6.74 11.91
CA LYS A 17 1.36 -5.51 12.64
C LYS A 17 1.43 -5.67 14.16
N MET A 18 0.69 -6.62 14.70
CA MET A 18 0.70 -6.93 16.14
C MET A 18 1.93 -7.73 16.59
N LYS A 19 2.79 -8.17 15.66
CA LYS A 19 4.02 -8.88 16.02
C LYS A 19 5.06 -7.92 16.61
N PRO A 20 5.98 -8.40 17.45
CA PRO A 20 7.15 -7.61 17.85
C PRO A 20 7.93 -7.15 16.62
N ASP A 21 8.50 -5.94 16.64
CA ASP A 21 9.23 -5.34 15.50
C ASP A 21 10.30 -6.25 14.90
N LYS A 22 10.99 -7.00 15.76
CA LYS A 22 11.97 -8.03 15.34
C LYS A 22 11.39 -9.13 14.44
N GLU A 23 10.08 -9.42 14.52
CA GLU A 23 9.41 -10.44 13.71
C GLU A 23 8.67 -9.86 12.49
N GLN A 24 8.67 -8.53 12.33
CA GLN A 24 7.96 -7.84 11.27
C GLN A 24 8.80 -7.74 9.98
N LEU A 25 8.98 -8.88 9.32
CA LEU A 25 9.82 -9.01 8.12
C LEU A 25 9.19 -8.36 6.88
N LEU A 26 9.93 -7.50 6.18
CA LEU A 26 9.48 -6.83 4.95
C LEU A 26 9.05 -7.81 3.84
N GLU A 27 9.73 -8.95 3.67
CA GLU A 27 9.30 -9.94 2.67
C GLU A 27 7.90 -10.50 2.94
N ARG A 28 7.49 -10.54 4.21
CA ARG A 28 6.18 -11.03 4.62
C ARG A 28 5.12 -9.98 4.34
N ALA A 29 5.43 -8.71 4.58
CA ALA A 29 4.58 -7.59 4.19
C ALA A 29 4.39 -7.55 2.67
N ALA A 30 5.47 -7.64 1.89
CA ALA A 30 5.44 -7.71 0.43
C ALA A 30 4.66 -8.92 -0.09
N THR A 31 4.73 -10.06 0.60
CA THR A 31 3.92 -11.24 0.26
C THR A 31 2.42 -11.00 0.49
N ILE A 32 2.04 -10.33 1.59
CA ILE A 32 0.62 -10.00 1.84
C ILE A 32 0.11 -9.01 0.78
N LEU A 33 0.92 -8.03 0.38
CA LEU A 33 0.62 -7.15 -0.75
C LEU A 33 0.42 -7.96 -2.04
N ALA A 34 1.31 -8.89 -2.36
CA ALA A 34 1.19 -9.73 -3.55
C ALA A 34 -0.09 -10.59 -3.54
N GLN A 35 -0.48 -11.12 -2.38
CA GLN A 35 -1.76 -11.81 -2.20
C GLN A 35 -2.97 -10.89 -2.41
N TRP A 36 -2.85 -9.62 -1.99
CA TRP A 36 -3.90 -8.63 -2.18
C TRP A 36 -4.11 -8.25 -3.64
N VAL A 37 -3.00 -8.02 -4.34
CA VAL A 37 -2.98 -7.67 -5.77
C VAL A 37 -3.44 -8.85 -6.63
N GLN A 38 -3.15 -10.08 -6.20
CA GLN A 38 -3.46 -11.31 -6.94
C GLN A 38 -4.47 -12.19 -6.18
N PRO A 39 -5.73 -11.77 -5.98
CA PRO A 39 -6.70 -12.50 -5.16
C PRO A 39 -7.01 -13.89 -5.72
N GLU A 40 -6.98 -14.09 -7.03
CA GLU A 40 -7.27 -15.39 -7.62
C GLU A 40 -6.09 -16.37 -7.57
N LYS A 41 -4.89 -15.91 -7.19
CA LYS A 41 -3.69 -16.72 -7.13
C LYS A 41 -3.33 -17.07 -5.68
N ASN A 42 -2.92 -18.31 -5.47
CA ASN A 42 -2.41 -18.75 -4.17
C ASN A 42 -0.93 -18.38 -4.00
N VAL A 43 -0.65 -17.10 -3.73
CA VAL A 43 0.72 -16.64 -3.43
C VAL A 43 1.11 -17.14 -2.04
N SER A 44 2.14 -17.98 -1.95
CA SER A 44 2.59 -18.57 -0.68
C SER A 44 3.84 -17.89 -0.12
N TYR A 45 3.77 -17.50 1.15
CA TYR A 45 4.94 -17.00 1.89
C TYR A 45 6.03 -18.07 2.05
N SER A 46 5.66 -19.36 2.16
CA SER A 46 6.68 -20.42 2.25
C SER A 46 7.51 -20.51 0.95
N CYS A 47 6.90 -20.31 -0.21
CA CYS A 47 7.60 -20.30 -1.50
C CYS A 47 8.52 -19.08 -1.65
N VAL A 48 8.03 -17.90 -1.27
CA VAL A 48 8.85 -16.66 -1.24
C VAL A 48 10.05 -16.85 -0.31
N LYS A 49 9.81 -17.34 0.92
CA LYS A 49 10.85 -17.61 1.91
C LYS A 49 11.88 -18.63 1.40
N ALA A 50 11.44 -19.73 0.77
CA ALA A 50 12.32 -20.73 0.20
C ALA A 50 13.20 -20.16 -0.92
N SER A 51 12.64 -19.30 -1.78
CA SER A 51 13.39 -18.63 -2.84
C SER A 51 14.49 -17.72 -2.27
N LEU A 52 14.16 -16.92 -1.25
CA LEU A 52 15.12 -16.04 -0.57
C LEU A 52 16.21 -16.85 0.18
N ASN A 53 15.83 -17.97 0.80
CA ASN A 53 16.80 -18.87 1.45
C ASN A 53 17.75 -19.49 0.42
N SER A 54 17.22 -19.94 -0.73
CA SER A 54 18.06 -20.48 -1.82
C SER A 54 19.02 -19.42 -2.34
N MET A 55 18.58 -18.16 -2.51
CA MET A 55 19.47 -17.07 -2.88
C MET A 55 20.58 -16.84 -1.85
N ALA A 56 20.26 -16.85 -0.55
CA ALA A 56 21.26 -16.70 0.50
C ALA A 56 22.31 -17.83 0.48
N LEU A 57 21.89 -19.07 0.24
CA LEU A 57 22.81 -20.21 0.10
C LEU A 57 23.73 -20.07 -1.11
N GLU A 58 23.22 -19.61 -2.25
CA GLU A 58 24.05 -19.38 -3.44
C GLU A 58 25.03 -18.21 -3.26
N VAL A 59 24.63 -17.17 -2.51
CA VAL A 59 25.53 -16.07 -2.12
C VAL A 59 26.65 -16.60 -1.22
N LEU A 60 26.33 -17.46 -0.24
CA LEU A 60 27.35 -18.10 0.62
C LEU A 60 28.34 -18.94 -0.19
N LYS A 61 27.87 -19.68 -1.21
CA LYS A 61 28.76 -20.41 -2.12
C LYS A 61 29.69 -19.47 -2.89
N CYS A 62 29.15 -18.41 -3.47
CA CYS A 62 29.95 -17.39 -4.17
C CYS A 62 30.95 -16.70 -3.25
N LEU A 63 30.58 -16.48 -1.98
CA LEU A 63 31.45 -15.89 -0.97
C LEU A 63 32.59 -16.85 -0.60
N MET A 64 32.30 -18.15 -0.43
CA MET A 64 33.29 -19.18 -0.11
C MET A 64 34.36 -19.29 -1.20
N GLU A 65 33.97 -19.19 -2.47
CA GLU A 65 34.90 -19.23 -3.60
C GLU A 65 35.91 -18.08 -3.60
N LYS A 66 35.52 -16.90 -3.09
CA LYS A 66 36.35 -15.68 -3.11
C LYS A 66 37.06 -15.38 -1.79
N HIS A 67 36.40 -15.72 -0.69
CA HIS A 67 36.80 -15.38 0.67
C HIS A 67 36.59 -16.60 1.60
N PRO A 68 37.31 -17.71 1.39
CA PRO A 68 37.09 -18.95 2.14
C PRO A 68 37.34 -18.80 3.66
N ASP A 69 38.17 -17.85 4.07
CA ASP A 69 38.51 -17.59 5.47
C ASP A 69 37.52 -16.64 6.18
N HIS A 70 36.40 -16.28 5.54
CA HIS A 70 35.42 -15.38 6.14
C HIS A 70 34.74 -16.01 7.36
N SER A 71 34.60 -15.25 8.45
CA SER A 71 34.06 -15.73 9.73
C SER A 71 32.62 -16.25 9.66
N ILE A 72 31.87 -15.95 8.59
CA ILE A 72 30.51 -16.45 8.38
C ILE A 72 30.45 -17.97 8.29
N PHE A 73 31.52 -18.62 7.84
CA PHE A 73 31.59 -20.08 7.74
C PHE A 73 31.79 -20.78 9.09
N SER A 74 32.21 -20.03 10.10
CA SER A 74 32.28 -20.48 11.50
C SER A 74 30.99 -20.21 12.27
N THR A 75 29.98 -19.63 11.62
CA THR A 75 28.73 -19.23 12.28
C THR A 75 27.80 -20.45 12.50
N PRO A 76 27.25 -20.64 13.71
CA PRO A 76 26.33 -21.74 14.00
C PRO A 76 25.03 -21.67 13.19
N ASN A 77 24.43 -22.83 12.91
CA ASN A 77 23.16 -22.94 12.19
C ASN A 77 21.99 -22.27 12.93
N GLU A 78 22.03 -22.24 14.26
CA GLU A 78 21.05 -21.57 15.12
C GLU A 78 21.02 -20.06 14.83
N THR A 79 22.19 -19.46 14.57
CA THR A 79 22.34 -18.05 14.23
C THR A 79 21.73 -17.76 12.86
N PHE A 80 22.01 -18.58 11.84
CA PHE A 80 21.35 -18.45 10.53
C PHE A 80 19.84 -18.65 10.61
N SER A 81 19.38 -19.58 11.45
CA SER A 81 17.95 -19.80 11.70
C SER A 81 17.30 -18.57 12.35
N TYR A 82 17.97 -17.95 13.32
CA TYR A 82 17.52 -16.70 13.93
C TYR A 82 17.42 -15.58 12.90
N TRP A 83 18.49 -15.33 12.15
CA TRP A 83 18.55 -14.30 11.10
C TRP A 83 17.56 -14.54 9.98
N THR A 84 17.18 -15.78 9.70
CA THR A 84 16.15 -16.07 8.70
C THR A 84 14.77 -15.58 9.14
N ASN A 85 14.47 -15.64 10.44
CA ASN A 85 13.13 -15.42 10.97
C ASN A 85 12.95 -14.09 11.71
N ASN A 86 14.03 -13.35 11.96
CA ASN A 86 14.00 -12.09 12.70
C ASN A 86 14.82 -11.01 11.98
N ASN A 87 14.39 -9.75 12.14
CA ASN A 87 15.20 -8.56 11.90
C ASN A 87 16.37 -8.54 12.89
N ILE A 88 17.50 -7.96 12.45
CA ILE A 88 18.72 -7.81 13.24
C ILE A 88 18.94 -6.34 13.55
N ASN A 89 19.43 -6.06 14.75
CA ASN A 89 19.59 -4.69 15.24
C ASN A 89 20.96 -4.10 14.91
N ASP A 90 21.95 -4.92 14.54
CA ASP A 90 23.28 -4.45 14.15
C ASP A 90 23.90 -5.44 13.14
N ASN A 91 25.02 -5.05 12.54
CA ASN A 91 25.85 -5.90 11.72
C ASN A 91 26.61 -6.91 12.57
N HIS A 92 26.71 -8.14 12.06
CA HIS A 92 27.49 -9.21 12.70
C HIS A 92 28.92 -9.34 12.15
N TRP A 93 29.31 -8.43 11.25
CA TRP A 93 30.57 -8.46 10.53
C TRP A 93 31.30 -7.14 10.68
N ASN A 94 32.63 -7.19 10.71
CA ASN A 94 33.43 -5.97 10.63
C ASN A 94 33.32 -5.34 9.23
N GLU A 95 33.95 -4.19 9.04
CA GLU A 95 33.88 -3.44 7.79
C GLU A 95 34.32 -4.26 6.55
N ALA A 96 35.44 -4.98 6.66
CA ALA A 96 36.00 -5.74 5.55
C ALA A 96 35.10 -6.92 5.17
N GLU A 97 34.66 -7.68 6.16
CA GLU A 97 33.75 -8.83 5.98
C GLU A 97 32.37 -8.39 5.47
N GLY A 98 31.79 -7.32 6.03
CA GLY A 98 30.54 -6.75 5.55
C GLY A 98 30.62 -6.26 4.11
N THR A 99 31.76 -5.67 3.73
CA THR A 99 32.06 -5.26 2.35
C THR A 99 32.10 -6.46 1.41
N GLN A 100 32.78 -7.55 1.79
CA GLN A 100 32.83 -8.80 1.01
C GLN A 100 31.44 -9.38 0.77
N ILE A 101 30.57 -9.39 1.79
CA ILE A 101 29.18 -9.85 1.66
C ILE A 101 28.39 -8.94 0.72
N MET A 102 28.49 -7.62 0.85
CA MET A 102 27.78 -6.68 -0.03
C MET A 102 28.20 -6.79 -1.49
N ASP A 103 29.50 -6.94 -1.75
CA ASP A 103 30.02 -7.09 -3.12
C ASP A 103 29.52 -8.41 -3.73
N THR A 104 29.55 -9.48 -2.94
CA THR A 104 29.03 -10.79 -3.35
C THR A 104 27.51 -10.74 -3.61
N LEU A 105 26.75 -10.05 -2.76
CA LEU A 105 25.31 -9.85 -2.95
C LEU A 105 25.00 -9.09 -4.24
N GLN A 106 25.70 -7.98 -4.51
CA GLN A 106 25.49 -7.18 -5.71
C GLN A 106 25.84 -7.97 -6.97
N GLU A 107 27.00 -8.64 -6.98
CA GLU A 107 27.40 -9.47 -8.11
C GLU A 107 26.43 -10.63 -8.34
N TYR A 108 25.95 -11.27 -7.28
CA TYR A 108 25.00 -12.38 -7.43
C TYR A 108 23.61 -11.92 -7.85
N ILE A 109 22.99 -10.99 -7.12
CA ILE A 109 21.61 -10.54 -7.35
C ILE A 109 21.51 -9.73 -8.64
N PHE A 110 22.39 -8.76 -8.84
CA PHE A 110 22.32 -7.86 -10.00
C PHE A 110 23.22 -8.31 -11.16
N GLY A 111 24.29 -9.06 -10.91
CA GLY A 111 25.12 -9.63 -11.99
C GLY A 111 24.52 -10.94 -12.49
N LYS A 112 24.68 -12.02 -11.71
CA LYS A 112 24.33 -13.39 -12.10
C LYS A 112 22.82 -13.60 -12.31
N LEU A 113 21.99 -13.19 -11.35
CA LEU A 113 20.53 -13.33 -11.43
C LEU A 113 19.85 -12.21 -12.25
N ASN A 114 20.62 -11.17 -12.61
CA ASN A 114 20.16 -10.07 -13.46
C ASN A 114 18.86 -9.42 -12.99
N PHE A 115 18.68 -9.21 -11.67
CA PHE A 115 17.53 -8.47 -11.17
C PHE A 115 17.58 -7.00 -11.63
N ARG A 116 16.47 -6.47 -12.17
CA ARG A 116 16.43 -5.11 -12.73
C ARG A 116 15.16 -4.37 -12.35
N PRO A 117 15.24 -3.04 -12.14
CA PRO A 117 14.05 -2.21 -11.96
C PRO A 117 13.24 -2.20 -13.26
N ASP A 118 11.94 -2.40 -13.13
CA ASP A 118 11.01 -2.21 -14.24
C ASP A 118 10.83 -0.70 -14.48
N LYS A 119 11.23 -0.23 -15.66
CA LYS A 119 11.06 1.17 -16.08
C LYS A 119 9.61 1.47 -16.48
N SER A 120 8.81 0.44 -16.74
CA SER A 120 7.39 0.54 -17.04
C SER A 120 6.58 0.28 -15.76
N ILE A 121 6.29 1.34 -15.00
CA ILE A 121 5.53 1.25 -13.75
C ILE A 121 4.03 0.97 -14.00
N LYS A 122 3.69 0.36 -15.14
CA LYS A 122 2.33 0.15 -15.62
C LYS A 122 1.69 -1.12 -15.06
N TYR A 123 2.45 -2.00 -14.41
CA TYR A 123 1.96 -3.32 -14.02
C TYR A 123 2.03 -3.53 -12.51
N LEU A 124 0.86 -3.75 -11.91
CA LEU A 124 0.69 -4.27 -10.55
C LEU A 124 1.54 -5.50 -10.24
N GLU A 125 1.84 -6.31 -11.25
CA GLU A 125 2.71 -7.48 -11.12
C GLU A 125 4.14 -7.11 -10.73
N SER A 126 4.63 -5.91 -11.08
CA SER A 126 5.96 -5.41 -10.67
C SER A 126 6.07 -5.19 -9.16
N MET A 127 4.94 -5.06 -8.46
CA MET A 127 4.85 -4.95 -7.00
C MET A 127 4.69 -6.31 -6.30
N CYS A 128 4.52 -7.39 -7.06
CA CYS A 128 4.27 -8.73 -6.51
C CYS A 128 5.58 -9.50 -6.34
N ILE A 129 6.05 -9.67 -5.10
CA ILE A 129 7.35 -10.30 -4.81
C ILE A 129 7.51 -11.70 -5.45
N ASP A 130 6.46 -12.49 -5.56
CA ASP A 130 6.49 -13.80 -6.24
C ASP A 130 6.78 -13.68 -7.74
N LYS A 131 6.22 -12.65 -8.39
CA LYS A 131 6.46 -12.34 -9.81
C LYS A 131 7.85 -11.79 -10.02
N VAL A 132 8.32 -10.90 -9.15
CA VAL A 132 9.66 -10.33 -9.22
C VAL A 132 10.71 -11.41 -9.01
N LEU A 133 10.54 -12.30 -8.03
CA LEU A 133 11.44 -13.43 -7.81
C LEU A 133 11.52 -14.37 -9.01
N LYS A 134 10.41 -14.57 -9.74
CA LYS A 134 10.35 -15.40 -10.94
C LYS A 134 10.98 -14.72 -12.15
N ASN A 135 10.55 -13.49 -12.43
CA ASN A 135 10.84 -12.79 -13.68
C ASN A 135 12.14 -12.00 -13.62
N LYS A 136 12.65 -11.70 -12.42
CA LYS A 136 13.83 -10.85 -12.17
C LYS A 136 13.64 -9.36 -12.53
N TYR A 137 12.42 -8.95 -12.83
CA TYR A 137 12.05 -7.54 -13.06
C TYR A 137 10.94 -7.11 -12.10
N GLY A 138 11.03 -5.91 -11.55
CA GLY A 138 10.05 -5.41 -10.59
C GLY A 138 10.28 -3.97 -10.16
N HIS A 139 9.37 -3.43 -9.36
CA HIS A 139 9.51 -2.11 -8.77
C HIS A 139 10.73 -2.08 -7.84
N ASP A 140 11.43 -0.93 -7.80
CA ASP A 140 12.67 -0.75 -7.00
C ASP A 140 12.49 -1.17 -5.53
N ILE A 141 11.38 -0.80 -4.88
CA ILE A 141 11.04 -1.19 -3.51
C ILE A 141 11.02 -2.71 -3.30
N ILE A 142 10.47 -3.48 -4.24
CA ILE A 142 10.43 -4.94 -4.10
C ILE A 142 11.82 -5.54 -4.30
N LEU A 143 12.63 -4.97 -5.19
CA LEU A 143 14.02 -5.38 -5.36
C LEU A 143 14.85 -5.08 -4.11
N TYR A 144 14.63 -3.93 -3.47
CA TYR A 144 15.27 -3.59 -2.20
C TYR A 144 14.82 -4.51 -1.07
N VAL A 145 13.53 -4.86 -1.00
CA VAL A 145 13.04 -5.87 -0.04
C VAL A 145 13.73 -7.21 -0.28
N ILE A 146 13.88 -7.67 -1.53
CA ILE A 146 14.61 -8.91 -1.84
C ILE A 146 16.08 -8.81 -1.39
N TYR A 147 16.78 -7.74 -1.75
CA TYR A 147 18.18 -7.53 -1.35
C TYR A 147 18.33 -7.53 0.17
N HIS A 148 17.55 -6.70 0.86
CA HIS A 148 17.51 -6.58 2.31
C HIS A 148 17.26 -7.95 2.98
N SER A 149 16.28 -8.70 2.48
CA SER A 149 15.92 -10.00 3.04
C SER A 149 17.02 -11.05 2.87
N VAL A 150 17.77 -11.01 1.77
CA VAL A 150 18.93 -11.91 1.55
C VAL A 150 20.12 -11.47 2.40
N ALA A 151 20.44 -10.17 2.44
CA ALA A 151 21.48 -9.61 3.28
C ALA A 151 21.30 -9.96 4.76
N ARG A 152 20.10 -9.76 5.29
CA ARG A 152 19.75 -10.09 6.67
C ARG A 152 19.98 -11.56 7.01
N ARG A 153 19.68 -12.49 6.09
CA ARG A 153 19.91 -13.93 6.28
C ARG A 153 21.40 -14.29 6.41
N LEU A 154 22.27 -13.39 5.97
CA LEU A 154 23.72 -13.50 6.06
C LEU A 154 24.29 -12.69 7.23
N GLY A 155 23.46 -12.21 8.17
CA GLY A 155 23.91 -11.40 9.31
C GLY A 155 24.30 -9.96 8.94
N LEU A 156 24.01 -9.54 7.71
CA LEU A 156 24.30 -8.19 7.23
C LEU A 156 23.05 -7.31 7.35
N ARG A 157 23.11 -6.30 8.23
CA ARG A 157 22.08 -5.27 8.37
C ARG A 157 22.31 -4.18 7.33
N CYS A 158 21.29 -3.89 6.53
CA CYS A 158 21.23 -2.72 5.69
C CYS A 158 19.84 -2.09 5.81
N ASP A 159 19.72 -0.78 5.65
CA ASP A 159 18.43 -0.07 5.75
C ASP A 159 18.00 0.46 4.39
N ILE A 160 16.69 0.46 4.13
CA ILE A 160 16.09 1.08 2.94
C ILE A 160 15.72 2.51 3.31
N ILE A 161 16.33 3.52 2.68
CA ILE A 161 16.13 4.93 3.02
C ILE A 161 15.70 5.79 1.83
N ASN A 162 14.90 6.83 2.09
CA ASN A 162 14.48 7.83 1.12
C ASN A 162 15.32 9.12 1.26
N GLN A 163 15.62 9.80 0.14
CA GLN A 163 16.42 11.04 0.13
C GLN A 163 15.71 12.26 0.72
N GLU A 164 14.38 12.36 0.56
CA GLU A 164 13.62 13.57 0.86
C GLU A 164 12.87 13.46 2.20
N LEU A 165 13.58 13.59 3.32
CA LEU A 165 12.93 13.76 4.62
C LEU A 165 12.94 15.24 5.01
N GLY A 166 11.78 15.87 4.87
CA GLY A 166 11.52 17.27 5.23
C GLY A 166 10.32 17.93 4.54
N GLY A 167 9.67 17.25 3.57
CA GLY A 167 8.52 17.76 2.84
C GLY A 167 7.27 16.93 3.06
N ILE A 168 6.12 17.60 3.21
CA ILE A 168 4.77 17.03 3.37
C ILE A 168 4.27 16.37 2.05
N ASN A 169 5.16 16.14 1.08
CA ASN A 169 4.80 15.58 -0.22
C ASN A 169 5.27 14.12 -0.29
N LEU A 170 4.31 13.22 -0.36
CA LEU A 170 4.46 11.76 -0.40
C LEU A 170 5.08 11.23 -1.71
N GLU A 171 5.82 12.03 -2.49
CA GLU A 171 6.61 11.44 -3.59
C GLU A 171 7.81 10.74 -2.99
N LEU A 172 7.86 9.40 -3.12
CA LEU A 172 9.10 8.69 -2.83
C LEU A 172 10.15 9.19 -3.81
N GLY A 173 10.98 10.08 -3.29
CA GLY A 173 12.29 10.37 -3.80
C GLY A 173 13.07 9.07 -4.04
N PRO A 174 14.27 9.17 -4.62
CA PRO A 174 15.07 8.00 -4.87
C PRO A 174 15.31 7.23 -3.56
N LEU A 175 14.98 5.94 -3.60
CA LEU A 175 15.25 4.99 -2.52
C LEU A 175 16.69 4.48 -2.66
N TYR A 176 17.32 4.22 -1.52
CA TYR A 176 18.67 3.72 -1.40
C TYR A 176 18.73 2.54 -0.43
N ILE A 177 19.63 1.61 -0.70
CA ILE A 177 20.14 0.73 0.34
C ILE A 177 21.32 1.42 0.99
N PHE A 178 21.28 1.53 2.31
CA PHE A 178 22.33 2.09 3.12
C PHE A 178 22.91 1.04 4.05
N TRP A 179 24.22 1.02 4.18
CA TRP A 179 24.94 0.13 5.06
C TRP A 179 26.05 0.89 5.78
N THR A 180 26.24 0.58 7.06
CA THR A 180 27.34 1.07 7.89
C THR A 180 27.98 -0.10 8.65
N PRO A 181 29.31 -0.11 8.86
CA PRO A 181 30.00 -1.20 9.54
C PRO A 181 29.47 -1.49 10.96
N THR A 182 29.13 -0.44 11.72
CA THR A 182 28.74 -0.56 13.12
C THR A 182 27.65 0.44 13.45
N TYR A 183 26.43 -0.05 13.71
CA TYR A 183 25.32 0.81 14.10
C TYR A 183 25.39 1.24 15.58
N ALA A 184 26.14 0.51 16.41
CA ALA A 184 26.39 0.86 17.81
C ALA A 184 27.38 2.04 17.99
N THR A 185 28.29 2.27 17.04
CA THR A 185 29.28 3.35 17.13
C THR A 185 28.80 4.54 16.31
N HIS A 186 28.89 5.74 16.88
CA HIS A 186 28.47 6.98 16.23
C HIS A 186 29.39 7.45 15.08
N ASN A 187 30.12 6.53 14.44
CA ASN A 187 31.04 6.80 13.34
C ASN A 187 30.37 6.46 12.00
N ILE A 188 30.38 7.42 11.07
CA ILE A 188 29.75 7.34 9.73
C ILE A 188 30.84 7.04 8.66
N GLU A 189 32.09 6.86 9.08
CA GLU A 189 33.19 6.46 8.19
C GLU A 189 32.92 5.10 7.54
N ASN A 190 33.31 4.98 6.27
CA ASN A 190 33.21 3.75 5.47
C ASN A 190 31.79 3.24 5.18
N ASN A 191 30.79 4.12 5.29
CA ASN A 191 29.42 3.82 4.87
C ASN A 191 29.31 3.59 3.36
N ARG A 192 28.46 2.64 2.98
CA ARG A 192 28.17 2.31 1.58
C ARG A 192 26.70 2.50 1.30
N CYS A 193 26.39 3.06 0.14
CA CYS A 193 25.02 3.16 -0.33
C CYS A 193 24.94 2.90 -1.83
N PHE A 194 23.83 2.32 -2.25
CA PHE A 194 23.54 2.11 -3.66
C PHE A 194 22.08 2.41 -3.97
N THR A 195 21.80 2.74 -5.22
CA THR A 195 20.43 2.89 -5.74
C THR A 195 20.30 2.14 -7.04
N LEU A 196 19.07 1.71 -7.33
CA LEU A 196 18.69 1.08 -8.60
C LEU A 196 18.18 2.11 -9.61
N ARG A 197 17.99 3.37 -9.20
CA ARG A 197 17.70 4.49 -10.10
C ARG A 197 19.00 5.05 -10.67
N ASP A 198 18.99 5.43 -11.95
CA ASP A 198 20.13 6.05 -12.63
C ASP A 198 21.45 5.25 -12.59
N VAL A 199 21.36 3.92 -12.51
CA VAL A 199 22.53 3.02 -12.52
C VAL A 199 23.21 3.08 -13.89
N LYS A 200 24.51 3.44 -13.88
CA LYS A 200 25.34 3.47 -15.09
C LYS A 200 25.71 2.08 -15.58
N LYS A 201 26.01 1.15 -14.66
CA LYS A 201 26.46 -0.21 -14.97
C LYS A 201 26.07 -1.17 -13.85
N PHE A 202 25.45 -2.30 -14.19
CA PHE A 202 25.27 -3.40 -13.24
C PHE A 202 26.47 -4.36 -13.29
N PRO A 203 26.86 -5.02 -12.18
CA PRO A 203 26.24 -4.98 -10.84
C PRO A 203 26.69 -3.81 -9.96
N ASP A 204 27.58 -2.93 -10.44
CA ASP A 204 28.13 -1.79 -9.69
C ASP A 204 27.11 -0.65 -9.54
N CYS A 205 26.22 -0.82 -8.57
CA CYS A 205 25.15 0.12 -8.28
C CYS A 205 25.57 1.22 -7.28
N LEU A 206 26.81 1.20 -6.79
CA LEU A 206 27.28 2.09 -5.73
C LEU A 206 27.15 3.54 -6.15
N VAL A 207 26.71 4.37 -5.22
CA VAL A 207 26.66 5.81 -5.40
C VAL A 207 27.41 6.51 -4.29
N ASN A 208 28.24 7.49 -4.65
CA ASN A 208 28.85 8.38 -3.68
C ASN A 208 27.85 9.48 -3.30
N LYS A 209 26.83 9.11 -2.52
CA LYS A 209 25.71 9.99 -2.13
C LYS A 209 25.49 10.09 -0.62
N VAL A 210 26.41 9.58 0.19
CA VAL A 210 26.43 9.84 1.65
C VAL A 210 26.28 11.35 1.97
N PRO A 211 26.89 12.30 1.21
CA PRO A 211 26.71 13.73 1.44
C PRO A 211 25.34 14.32 1.06
N LEU A 212 24.40 13.54 0.49
CA LEU A 212 23.07 14.02 0.10
C LEU A 212 21.99 13.80 1.17
N PHE A 213 22.26 12.99 2.19
CA PHE A 213 21.39 12.84 3.37
C PHE A 213 21.62 13.99 4.37
N LYS A 214 21.84 15.20 3.85
CA LYS A 214 22.03 16.42 4.63
C LYS A 214 20.70 16.89 5.20
N ALA A 215 20.73 17.38 6.43
CA ALA A 215 19.55 17.84 7.15
C ALA A 215 18.72 18.82 6.29
N PRO A 216 17.38 18.72 6.31
CA PRO A 216 16.54 19.76 5.73
C PRO A 216 16.92 21.11 6.35
N SER A 217 17.06 22.13 5.50
CA SER A 217 17.52 23.49 5.83
C SER A 217 16.70 24.23 6.90
N ARG A 218 15.64 23.61 7.44
CA ARG A 218 14.79 24.12 8.53
C ARG A 218 15.21 23.69 9.93
N PHE A 219 16.12 22.71 10.10
CA PHE A 219 16.59 22.24 11.42
C PHE A 219 18.08 22.56 11.65
N SER A 220 18.48 23.79 11.34
CA SER A 220 19.86 24.31 11.40
C SER A 220 20.42 24.52 12.83
N PHE A 221 20.18 23.57 13.74
CA PHE A 221 20.67 23.63 15.12
C PHE A 221 21.54 22.43 15.52
N HIS A 222 21.74 21.44 14.65
CA HIS A 222 22.56 20.25 14.92
C HIS A 222 23.62 20.10 13.81
N SER A 223 24.83 19.62 14.16
CA SER A 223 25.87 19.38 13.15
C SER A 223 25.42 18.29 12.17
N GLU A 224 25.83 18.37 10.89
CA GLU A 224 25.39 17.46 9.82
C GLU A 224 25.57 15.97 10.17
N ILE A 225 26.59 15.65 10.97
CA ILE A 225 26.94 14.31 11.43
C ILE A 225 25.97 13.80 12.51
N SER A 226 25.50 14.67 13.43
CA SER A 226 24.58 14.23 14.48
C SER A 226 23.17 13.94 13.96
N PHE A 227 22.72 14.65 12.92
CA PHE A 227 21.41 14.40 12.30
C PHE A 227 21.36 13.06 11.55
N LEU A 228 22.36 12.76 10.71
CA LEU A 228 22.43 11.51 9.96
C LEU A 228 22.62 10.30 10.92
N ARG A 229 23.33 10.53 12.03
CA ARG A 229 23.48 9.60 13.15
C ARG A 229 22.15 9.26 13.84
N ASP A 230 21.39 10.27 14.26
CA ASP A 230 20.10 10.06 14.91
C ASP A 230 19.09 9.45 13.93
N PHE A 231 19.16 9.85 12.67
CA PHE A 231 18.36 9.30 11.57
C PHE A 231 18.66 7.81 11.32
N LEU A 232 19.91 7.34 11.24
CA LEU A 232 20.17 5.90 11.00
C LEU A 232 19.70 5.00 12.16
N ILE A 233 19.66 5.55 13.38
CA ILE A 233 19.13 4.86 14.56
C ILE A 233 17.59 4.73 14.45
N THR A 234 16.89 5.77 13.98
CA THR A 234 15.42 5.75 13.81
C THR A 234 14.95 5.21 12.46
N ALA A 235 15.76 5.26 11.41
CA ALA A 235 15.40 4.99 10.01
C ALA A 235 14.98 3.54 9.77
N ASN A 236 15.59 2.58 10.48
CA ASN A 236 15.15 1.18 10.41
C ASN A 236 13.70 1.02 10.86
N ASN A 237 13.27 1.84 11.83
CA ASN A 237 11.87 1.89 12.24
C ASN A 237 11.06 2.76 11.26
N GLU A 238 11.44 4.02 11.05
CA GLU A 238 10.65 5.00 10.30
C GLU A 238 10.41 4.60 8.84
N MET A 239 11.45 4.21 8.10
CA MET A 239 11.29 3.80 6.70
C MET A 239 10.55 2.47 6.57
N TRP A 240 10.75 1.56 7.52
CA TRP A 240 9.93 0.35 7.59
C TRP A 240 8.45 0.69 7.80
N TYR A 241 8.13 1.64 8.69
CA TYR A 241 6.77 2.16 8.89
C TYR A 241 6.22 2.82 7.62
N GLU A 242 7.04 3.56 6.88
CA GLU A 242 6.66 4.18 5.60
C GLU A 242 6.35 3.13 4.53
N ILE A 243 7.27 2.19 4.27
CA ILE A 243 7.08 1.11 3.28
C ILE A 243 5.84 0.29 3.65
N ARG A 244 5.66 0.00 4.94
CA ARG A 244 4.46 -0.65 5.44
C ARG A 244 3.22 0.20 5.15
N GLY A 245 3.25 1.49 5.47
CA GLY A 245 2.16 2.43 5.22
C GLY A 245 1.82 2.53 3.73
N MET A 246 2.81 2.46 2.84
CA MET A 246 2.57 2.38 1.40
C MET A 246 1.88 1.09 1.00
N PHE A 247 2.31 -0.05 1.52
CA PHE A 247 1.65 -1.33 1.25
C PHE A 247 0.21 -1.31 1.80
N GLU A 248 -0.01 -0.73 2.98
CA GLU A 248 -1.35 -0.48 3.52
C GLU A 248 -2.17 0.40 2.59
N ASN A 249 -1.59 1.50 2.11
CA ASN A 249 -2.27 2.40 1.19
C ASN A 249 -2.59 1.68 -0.13
N MET A 250 -1.70 0.87 -0.69
CA MET A 250 -1.98 0.11 -1.91
C MET A 250 -3.04 -0.96 -1.71
N MET A 251 -3.04 -1.64 -0.56
CA MET A 251 -4.06 -2.65 -0.25
C MET A 251 -5.41 -1.98 0.03
N PHE A 252 -5.43 -0.98 0.90
CA PHE A 252 -6.65 -0.47 1.52
C PHE A 252 -7.12 0.88 0.98
N SER A 253 -6.34 1.57 0.13
CA SER A 253 -6.86 2.67 -0.68
C SER A 253 -7.57 2.10 -1.91
N ARG A 254 -8.88 2.30 -1.97
CA ARG A 254 -9.77 1.78 -3.01
C ARG A 254 -9.71 2.59 -4.33
N ASN A 255 -8.53 3.08 -4.71
CA ASN A 255 -8.36 3.77 -5.99
C ASN A 255 -8.16 2.74 -7.11
N ASN A 256 -9.07 2.68 -8.09
CA ASN A 256 -8.92 1.91 -9.33
C ASN A 256 -7.78 2.45 -10.21
N ASN A 257 -7.18 3.60 -9.88
CA ASN A 257 -5.97 4.09 -10.53
C ASN A 257 -4.70 3.52 -9.89
N ILE A 258 -4.57 2.20 -9.94
CA ILE A 258 -3.28 1.55 -9.72
C ILE A 258 -2.36 1.69 -10.96
N PHE A 259 -2.86 2.28 -12.05
CA PHE A 259 -2.18 2.44 -13.33
C PHE A 259 -1.54 3.82 -13.57
N GLY A 260 -1.63 4.75 -12.62
CA GLY A 260 -1.04 6.09 -12.69
C GLY A 260 0.28 6.24 -11.93
N LEU A 261 1.01 5.15 -11.69
CA LEU A 261 2.18 5.11 -10.82
C LEU A 261 3.45 5.58 -11.56
N THR A 262 3.47 6.78 -12.17
CA THR A 262 4.77 7.34 -12.60
C THR A 262 5.50 7.92 -11.39
N SER A 263 6.82 7.79 -11.32
CA SER A 263 7.67 8.32 -10.24
C SER A 263 7.69 9.87 -10.13
N ARG A 264 6.78 10.55 -10.85
CA ARG A 264 6.52 12.01 -10.85
C ARG A 264 5.06 12.34 -10.50
N GLU A 265 4.24 11.35 -10.19
CA GLU A 265 2.81 11.49 -9.88
C GLU A 265 2.45 10.85 -8.53
N PHE A 266 3.36 10.92 -7.57
CA PHE A 266 2.96 10.96 -6.16
C PHE A 266 2.49 12.36 -5.75
N ARG A 267 2.13 13.21 -6.71
CA ARG A 267 0.88 13.96 -6.57
C ARG A 267 -0.19 12.92 -6.32
N ILE A 268 -0.37 12.57 -5.04
CA ILE A 268 -1.67 12.21 -4.49
C ILE A 268 -2.58 13.28 -5.09
N ARG A 269 -3.24 12.96 -6.20
CA ARG A 269 -4.41 13.73 -6.62
C ARG A 269 -5.31 13.46 -5.44
N SER A 270 -5.37 14.42 -4.52
CA SER A 270 -6.10 14.30 -3.28
C SER A 270 -7.56 14.18 -3.68
N TYR A 271 -7.96 12.94 -3.91
CA TYR A 271 -9.28 12.62 -4.36
C TYR A 271 -10.17 12.78 -3.13
N PRO A 272 -11.29 13.51 -3.25
CA PRO A 272 -12.22 13.64 -2.15
C PRO A 272 -12.63 12.24 -1.69
N LYS A 273 -12.32 11.93 -0.43
CA LYS A 273 -12.74 10.69 0.20
C LYS A 273 -14.02 10.95 0.97
N PHE A 274 -14.91 9.96 0.93
CA PHE A 274 -16.11 9.98 1.73
C PHE A 274 -15.89 9.19 3.01
N ARG A 275 -16.09 9.84 4.16
CA ARG A 275 -16.01 9.22 5.48
C ARG A 275 -17.33 9.40 6.20
N LEU A 276 -17.86 8.29 6.69
CA LEU A 276 -18.99 8.30 7.60
C LEU A 276 -18.47 8.31 9.03
N CYS A 277 -18.76 9.41 9.72
CA CYS A 277 -18.39 9.67 11.11
C CYS A 277 -19.59 9.36 12.00
N PHE A 278 -19.50 8.36 12.86
CA PHE A 278 -20.56 8.05 13.83
C PHE A 278 -20.03 8.21 15.26
N ASP A 279 -20.84 8.80 16.13
CA ASP A 279 -20.59 8.77 17.57
C ASP A 279 -20.58 7.32 18.08
N GLN A 280 -19.95 7.09 19.22
CA GLN A 280 -19.78 5.75 19.79
C GLN A 280 -21.13 5.15 20.25
N GLY A 281 -21.87 4.53 19.33
CA GLY A 281 -23.24 4.04 19.54
C GLY A 281 -24.04 4.10 18.23
N ALA A 282 -24.90 3.09 17.99
CA ALA A 282 -25.77 2.89 16.82
C ALA A 282 -25.42 3.64 15.49
N MET A 283 -24.77 2.93 14.56
CA MET A 283 -24.42 3.37 13.20
C MET A 283 -25.66 3.52 12.29
N ILE A 284 -26.44 4.59 12.46
CA ILE A 284 -27.71 4.79 11.75
C ILE A 284 -27.76 6.19 11.13
N ILE A 285 -28.13 6.26 9.85
CA ILE A 285 -28.46 7.50 9.15
C ILE A 285 -29.98 7.67 9.14
N PRO A 286 -30.54 8.64 9.90
CA PRO A 286 -31.98 8.84 9.94
C PRO A 286 -32.50 9.35 8.58
N ARG A 287 -33.49 8.65 8.03
CA ARG A 287 -34.13 9.02 6.76
C ARG A 287 -35.18 10.11 6.93
N SER A 288 -35.02 11.22 6.22
CA SER A 288 -36.08 12.22 6.03
C SER A 288 -37.08 11.77 4.98
N LYS A 289 -38.31 12.29 5.08
CA LYS A 289 -39.35 12.06 4.06
C LYS A 289 -38.96 12.59 2.67
N ASP A 290 -38.05 13.56 2.63
CA ASP A 290 -37.64 14.25 1.39
C ASP A 290 -36.58 13.49 0.57
N VAL A 291 -36.01 12.42 1.13
CA VAL A 291 -35.06 11.57 0.39
C VAL A 291 -35.86 10.71 -0.59
N LYS A 292 -35.64 10.90 -1.90
CA LYS A 292 -36.46 10.27 -2.95
C LYS A 292 -36.14 8.80 -3.18
N PHE A 293 -34.85 8.44 -3.19
CA PHE A 293 -34.40 7.11 -3.58
C PHE A 293 -33.77 6.34 -2.42
N ALA A 294 -33.84 5.02 -2.48
CA ALA A 294 -33.29 4.11 -1.48
C ALA A 294 -32.03 3.42 -1.98
N VAL A 295 -31.19 3.00 -1.04
CA VAL A 295 -30.05 2.12 -1.29
C VAL A 295 -30.53 0.82 -1.96
N GLY A 296 -29.80 0.41 -3.00
CA GLY A 296 -30.10 -0.77 -3.80
C GLY A 296 -30.96 -0.51 -5.04
N LEU A 297 -31.54 0.68 -5.20
CA LEU A 297 -32.25 1.05 -6.42
C LEU A 297 -31.28 1.33 -7.57
N ILE A 298 -31.70 0.98 -8.79
CA ILE A 298 -30.98 1.23 -10.03
C ILE A 298 -31.46 2.57 -10.62
N VAL A 299 -30.51 3.43 -10.95
CA VAL A 299 -30.76 4.77 -11.46
C VAL A 299 -29.89 5.07 -12.67
N THR A 300 -30.40 5.91 -13.56
CA THR A 300 -29.62 6.57 -14.60
C THR A 300 -29.28 8.00 -14.19
N HIS A 301 -28.10 8.46 -14.58
CA HIS A 301 -27.69 9.85 -14.44
C HIS A 301 -27.03 10.32 -15.73
N ARG A 302 -27.06 11.64 -15.98
CA ARG A 302 -26.33 12.26 -17.09
C ARG A 302 -24.94 12.68 -16.62
N ASP A 303 -23.91 12.08 -17.19
CA ASP A 303 -22.52 12.50 -16.98
C ASP A 303 -22.16 13.69 -17.90
N GLN A 304 -21.09 14.41 -17.55
CA GLN A 304 -20.53 15.53 -18.33
C GLN A 304 -20.09 15.14 -19.75
N SER A 305 -19.94 13.84 -20.01
CA SER A 305 -19.60 13.24 -21.31
C SER A 305 -20.80 13.04 -22.27
N ALA A 306 -21.99 13.52 -21.91
CA ALA A 306 -23.23 13.45 -22.69
C ALA A 306 -23.86 12.06 -22.89
N SER A 307 -23.23 10.97 -22.42
CA SER A 307 -23.87 9.65 -22.33
C SER A 307 -24.56 9.45 -20.98
N SER A 308 -25.77 8.91 -20.99
CA SER A 308 -26.46 8.45 -19.77
C SER A 308 -25.76 7.21 -19.20
N CYS A 309 -25.45 7.22 -17.92
CA CYS A 309 -24.78 6.13 -17.22
C CYS A 309 -25.73 5.50 -16.20
N THR A 310 -25.78 4.17 -16.16
CA THR A 310 -26.62 3.42 -15.21
C THR A 310 -25.79 2.93 -14.02
N GLY A 311 -26.37 2.96 -12.83
CA GLY A 311 -25.72 2.45 -11.62
C GLY A 311 -26.69 2.13 -10.51
N VAL A 312 -26.15 1.60 -9.41
CA VAL A 312 -26.89 1.26 -8.19
C VAL A 312 -26.49 2.20 -7.05
N ILE A 313 -27.48 2.68 -6.31
CA ILE A 313 -27.28 3.54 -5.13
C ILE A 313 -26.71 2.71 -3.98
N ILE A 314 -25.52 3.06 -3.47
CA ILE A 314 -24.90 2.42 -2.30
C ILE A 314 -25.01 3.26 -1.02
N GLY A 315 -25.42 4.52 -1.14
CA GLY A 315 -25.61 5.41 -0.02
C GLY A 315 -26.16 6.75 -0.45
N TRP A 316 -26.73 7.48 0.50
CA TRP A 316 -27.17 8.85 0.36
C TRP A 316 -26.90 9.61 1.65
N HIS A 317 -26.81 10.93 1.55
CA HIS A 317 -26.75 11.82 2.70
C HIS A 317 -27.18 13.24 2.29
N ARG A 318 -27.47 14.06 3.29
CA ARG A 318 -27.77 15.47 3.12
C ARG A 318 -26.59 16.29 3.60
N ARG A 319 -26.37 17.47 3.01
CA ARG A 319 -25.29 18.38 3.43
C ARG A 319 -25.33 18.76 4.92
N MET A 320 -26.52 18.76 5.52
CA MET A 320 -26.72 19.09 6.94
C MET A 320 -26.47 17.91 7.88
N ASP A 321 -26.24 16.71 7.35
CA ASP A 321 -26.00 15.52 8.14
C ASP A 321 -24.59 15.57 8.76
N ARG A 322 -24.50 15.72 10.08
CA ARG A 322 -23.23 15.86 10.83
C ARG A 322 -22.38 14.58 10.87
N HIS A 323 -22.90 13.46 10.37
CA HIS A 323 -22.23 12.16 10.38
C HIS A 323 -21.46 11.86 9.08
N VAL A 324 -21.28 12.88 8.23
CA VAL A 324 -20.60 12.76 6.95
C VAL A 324 -19.49 13.79 6.87
N ASP A 325 -18.26 13.32 6.70
CA ASP A 325 -17.11 14.16 6.35
C ASP A 325 -16.64 13.86 4.92
N LEU A 326 -16.62 14.91 4.12
CA LEU A 326 -15.97 14.95 2.82
C LEU A 326 -14.60 15.61 3.02
N PHE A 327 -13.53 14.83 3.02
CA PHE A 327 -12.20 15.37 3.22
C PHE A 327 -11.29 15.12 2.01
N ILE A 328 -10.39 16.08 1.84
CA ILE A 328 -9.20 16.00 1.00
C ILE A 328 -8.06 15.64 1.95
N GLU A 329 -7.17 14.73 1.54
CA GLU A 329 -6.22 13.95 2.36
C GLU A 329 -5.19 14.70 3.25
N HIS A 330 -5.46 15.93 3.70
CA HIS A 330 -4.56 16.74 4.53
C HIS A 330 -5.14 17.16 5.89
N GLN A 331 -6.32 16.69 6.30
CA GLN A 331 -6.85 16.92 7.65
C GLN A 331 -6.88 15.62 8.46
N MET A 332 -5.95 15.50 9.40
CA MET A 332 -6.01 14.47 10.44
C MET A 332 -7.08 14.89 11.45
N VAL A 333 -8.17 14.13 11.54
CA VAL A 333 -9.12 14.24 12.65
C VAL A 333 -8.84 13.05 13.55
N TYR A 334 -8.25 13.35 14.71
CA TYR A 334 -8.13 12.41 15.82
C TYR A 334 -9.48 12.44 16.56
N GLU A 335 -9.99 11.27 16.98
CA GLU A 335 -11.19 11.06 17.82
C GLU A 335 -12.54 10.69 17.18
N VAL A 336 -12.58 10.00 16.01
CA VAL A 336 -13.85 9.40 15.50
C VAL A 336 -13.67 7.94 15.08
N MET A 337 -14.70 7.12 15.32
CA MET A 337 -14.73 5.72 14.87
C MET A 337 -14.99 5.66 13.36
N ASP A 338 -13.93 5.39 12.58
CA ASP A 338 -13.98 5.33 11.12
C ASP A 338 -14.76 4.10 10.62
N ILE A 339 -15.94 4.32 10.04
CA ILE A 339 -16.71 3.26 9.38
C ILE A 339 -16.84 3.61 7.89
N GLY A 340 -15.94 3.04 7.09
CA GLY A 340 -16.10 3.01 5.63
C GLY A 340 -15.55 4.24 4.93
N LEU A 341 -14.29 4.14 4.52
CA LEU A 341 -13.73 4.99 3.48
C LEU A 341 -14.28 4.50 2.12
N LEU A 342 -15.11 5.31 1.47
CA LEU A 342 -15.51 5.08 0.09
C LEU A 342 -14.57 5.91 -0.80
N SER A 343 -13.61 5.28 -1.48
CA SER A 343 -12.82 5.97 -2.51
C SER A 343 -13.67 6.11 -3.78
N LEU A 344 -13.72 7.32 -4.32
CA LEU A 344 -14.47 7.62 -5.53
C LEU A 344 -13.57 7.44 -6.76
N ASN A 345 -13.80 6.37 -7.53
CA ASN A 345 -13.25 6.23 -8.89
C ASN A 345 -14.14 7.07 -9.81
N HIS A 346 -13.63 8.22 -10.24
CA HIS A 346 -14.37 9.44 -10.58
C HIS A 346 -15.37 9.40 -11.76
N CYS A 347 -16.57 9.97 -11.56
CA CYS A 347 -17.18 11.00 -12.44
C CYS A 347 -17.55 12.22 -11.56
N ARG A 348 -17.13 13.43 -11.95
CA ARG A 348 -17.27 14.66 -11.13
C ARG A 348 -18.63 15.32 -11.33
N ASN A 349 -19.34 15.61 -10.23
CA ASN A 349 -20.25 16.76 -10.10
C ASN A 349 -20.19 17.34 -8.67
N TYR A 350 -19.05 17.93 -8.32
CA TYR A 350 -18.87 18.68 -7.07
C TYR A 350 -19.32 20.14 -7.24
N LYS A 351 -20.63 20.39 -7.31
CA LYS A 351 -21.16 21.75 -7.19
C LYS A 351 -21.94 21.87 -5.89
N PHE A 352 -21.26 22.27 -4.82
CA PHE A 352 -21.89 22.61 -3.52
C PHE A 352 -22.67 23.93 -3.60
N GLY A 353 -23.65 24.01 -4.50
CA GLY A 353 -24.46 25.23 -4.69
C GLY A 353 -25.70 25.26 -3.81
N LYS A 354 -26.31 24.10 -3.50
CA LYS A 354 -27.64 24.03 -2.87
C LYS A 354 -27.72 22.99 -1.74
N PRO A 355 -28.51 23.24 -0.68
CA PRO A 355 -28.84 22.22 0.31
C PRO A 355 -29.76 21.17 -0.33
N GLN A 356 -29.21 20.02 -0.71
CA GLN A 356 -29.95 18.89 -1.28
C GLN A 356 -29.38 17.55 -0.83
N THR A 357 -30.14 16.47 -1.06
CA THR A 357 -29.69 15.09 -0.91
C THR A 357 -28.73 14.75 -2.04
N ASN A 358 -27.64 14.06 -1.71
CA ASN A 358 -26.70 13.53 -2.69
C ASN A 358 -26.57 12.02 -2.52
N TYR A 359 -26.28 11.35 -3.62
CA TYR A 359 -26.22 9.92 -3.75
C TYR A 359 -24.83 9.46 -4.15
N ILE A 360 -24.45 8.30 -3.62
CA ILE A 360 -23.24 7.58 -4.00
C ILE A 360 -23.68 6.39 -4.83
N ILE A 361 -23.18 6.29 -6.06
CA ILE A 361 -23.68 5.34 -7.06
C ILE A 361 -22.50 4.53 -7.61
N LEU A 362 -22.63 3.20 -7.63
CA LEU A 362 -21.72 2.33 -8.37
C LEU A 362 -22.24 2.15 -9.79
N THR A 363 -21.42 2.49 -10.79
CA THR A 363 -21.83 2.49 -12.19
C THR A 363 -21.43 1.23 -12.94
N GLU A 364 -22.05 1.01 -14.10
CA GLU A 364 -21.68 -0.04 -15.05
C GLU A 364 -20.31 0.16 -15.71
N HIS A 365 -19.71 1.35 -15.59
CA HIS A 365 -18.34 1.61 -16.04
C HIS A 365 -17.28 1.25 -14.98
N ASN A 366 -17.67 0.51 -13.95
CA ASN A 366 -16.82 0.16 -12.82
C ASN A 366 -16.27 1.41 -12.06
N GLU A 367 -17.08 2.46 -12.01
CA GLU A 367 -16.80 3.73 -11.35
C GLU A 367 -17.75 3.96 -10.16
N MET A 368 -17.40 4.92 -9.31
CA MET A 368 -18.23 5.37 -8.20
C MET A 368 -18.48 6.88 -8.32
N CYS A 369 -19.74 7.24 -8.50
CA CYS A 369 -20.15 8.62 -8.71
C CYS A 369 -20.76 9.23 -7.46
N TYR A 370 -20.56 10.53 -7.31
CA TYR A 370 -21.21 11.34 -6.28
C TYR A 370 -22.09 12.40 -6.95
N ILE A 371 -23.40 12.29 -6.75
CA ILE A 371 -24.38 12.91 -7.64
C ILE A 371 -25.55 13.52 -6.87
N GLU A 372 -26.01 14.68 -7.34
CA GLU A 372 -27.17 15.41 -6.82
C GLU A 372 -28.49 14.69 -7.14
N GLU A 373 -29.44 14.67 -6.21
CA GLU A 373 -30.74 13.99 -6.36
C GLU A 373 -31.50 14.35 -7.65
N ASP A 374 -31.46 15.61 -8.07
CA ASP A 374 -32.23 16.08 -9.23
C ASP A 374 -31.63 15.67 -10.58
N THR A 375 -30.45 15.06 -10.57
CA THR A 375 -29.76 14.61 -11.79
C THR A 375 -29.86 13.09 -12.02
N ILE A 376 -30.54 12.39 -11.11
CA ILE A 376 -30.78 10.94 -11.20
C ILE A 376 -32.26 10.64 -11.43
N SER A 377 -32.53 9.56 -12.15
CA SER A 377 -33.88 9.05 -12.40
C SER A 377 -33.90 7.53 -12.27
N LEU A 378 -35.04 6.97 -11.85
CA LEU A 378 -35.25 5.53 -11.93
C LEU A 378 -35.18 5.08 -13.39
N THR A 379 -34.69 3.87 -13.59
CA THR A 379 -34.58 3.24 -14.90
C THR A 379 -35.04 1.80 -14.80
N THR A 380 -35.13 1.12 -15.95
CA THR A 380 -35.39 -0.32 -16.00
C THR A 380 -34.30 -1.06 -15.22
N PRO A 381 -34.67 -1.84 -14.19
CA PRO A 381 -33.71 -2.63 -13.43
C PRO A 381 -32.87 -3.53 -14.32
N LYS A 382 -31.55 -3.55 -14.08
CA LYS A 382 -30.63 -4.46 -14.74
C LYS A 382 -29.46 -4.81 -13.81
N TRP A 383 -28.83 -5.94 -14.09
CA TRP A 383 -27.56 -6.27 -13.46
C TRP A 383 -26.49 -5.22 -13.87
N ILE A 384 -25.70 -4.77 -12.91
CA ILE A 384 -24.67 -3.75 -13.07
C ILE A 384 -23.34 -4.47 -12.93
N GLU A 385 -22.52 -4.42 -13.96
CA GLU A 385 -21.19 -5.03 -13.93
C GLU A 385 -20.21 -4.08 -13.23
N ASN A 386 -20.10 -4.20 -11.91
CA ASN A 386 -19.19 -3.41 -11.11
C ASN A 386 -18.46 -4.30 -10.08
N SER A 387 -17.13 -4.19 -10.06
CA SER A 387 -16.26 -5.03 -9.23
C SER A 387 -16.44 -4.84 -7.71
N GLU A 388 -17.07 -3.74 -7.29
CA GLU A 388 -17.31 -3.38 -5.90
C GLU A 388 -18.70 -3.79 -5.38
N ILE A 389 -19.63 -4.25 -6.23
CA ILE A 389 -21.02 -4.57 -5.80
C ILE A 389 -21.08 -5.53 -4.61
N GLY A 390 -20.23 -6.55 -4.61
CA GLY A 390 -20.17 -7.55 -3.52
C GLY A 390 -19.71 -7.00 -2.17
N CYS A 391 -19.17 -5.77 -2.12
CA CYS A 391 -18.83 -5.08 -0.88
C CYS A 391 -20.07 -4.51 -0.17
N TYR A 392 -21.18 -4.32 -0.89
CA TYR A 392 -22.37 -3.57 -0.46
C TYR A 392 -23.63 -4.41 -0.47
N PHE A 393 -23.76 -5.29 -1.45
CA PHE A 393 -24.95 -6.10 -1.68
C PHE A 393 -24.59 -7.59 -1.64
N TYR A 394 -25.55 -8.41 -1.23
CA TYR A 394 -25.36 -9.87 -1.21
C TYR A 394 -26.25 -10.61 -2.21
N LYS A 395 -27.24 -9.93 -2.81
CA LYS A 395 -28.18 -10.50 -3.76
C LYS A 395 -28.74 -9.42 -4.69
N PHE A 396 -29.14 -9.81 -5.90
CA PHE A 396 -29.96 -9.03 -6.82
C PHE A 396 -31.32 -9.76 -6.98
N GLU A 397 -32.44 -9.03 -6.90
CA GLU A 397 -33.81 -9.55 -6.94
C GLU A 397 -34.54 -9.15 -8.23
N ASP A 398 -33.80 -9.07 -9.34
CA ASP A 398 -34.22 -8.61 -10.68
C ASP A 398 -34.72 -7.16 -10.77
N THR A 399 -35.12 -6.56 -9.66
CA THR A 399 -35.69 -5.22 -9.53
C THR A 399 -34.78 -4.26 -8.76
N HIS A 400 -34.00 -4.79 -7.82
CA HIS A 400 -33.12 -4.02 -6.94
C HIS A 400 -32.02 -4.91 -6.37
N TYR A 401 -31.01 -4.29 -5.78
CA TYR A 401 -29.97 -4.96 -5.01
C TYR A 401 -30.32 -5.00 -3.53
N VAL A 402 -30.12 -6.16 -2.89
CA VAL A 402 -30.40 -6.35 -1.47
C VAL A 402 -29.16 -5.96 -0.64
N PRO A 403 -29.25 -4.93 0.23
CA PRO A 403 -28.13 -4.44 1.01
C PRO A 403 -27.62 -5.49 2.00
N ASN A 404 -26.30 -5.58 2.16
CA ASN A 404 -25.69 -6.45 3.18
C ASN A 404 -25.94 -5.92 4.61
N LYS A 405 -25.54 -6.70 5.62
CA LYS A 405 -25.74 -6.34 7.05
C LYS A 405 -25.16 -4.96 7.42
N MET A 406 -24.09 -4.51 6.74
CA MET A 406 -23.50 -3.21 6.99
C MET A 406 -24.40 -2.10 6.46
N LEU A 407 -24.78 -2.14 5.18
CA LEU A 407 -25.65 -1.12 4.59
C LEU A 407 -27.05 -1.13 5.21
N ALA A 408 -27.61 -2.29 5.52
CA ALA A 408 -28.90 -2.41 6.20
C ALA A 408 -28.87 -1.82 7.63
N ARG A 409 -27.71 -1.84 8.29
CA ARG A 409 -27.54 -1.18 9.60
C ARG A 409 -27.46 0.34 9.48
N ILE A 410 -26.75 0.82 8.46
CA ILE A 410 -26.57 2.26 8.19
C ILE A 410 -27.87 2.90 7.70
N TYR A 411 -28.61 2.23 6.82
CA TYR A 411 -29.84 2.72 6.19
C TYR A 411 -31.04 1.79 6.49
N PRO A 412 -31.48 1.68 7.75
CA PRO A 412 -32.46 0.67 8.15
C PRO A 412 -33.87 0.88 7.57
N GLN A 413 -34.22 2.10 7.19
CA GLN A 413 -35.54 2.41 6.60
C GLN A 413 -35.62 2.13 5.10
N ASP A 414 -34.49 1.99 4.41
CA ASP A 414 -34.45 1.95 2.94
C ASP A 414 -35.09 0.69 2.36
N ALA A 415 -35.09 -0.43 3.09
CA ALA A 415 -35.77 -1.66 2.64
C ALA A 415 -37.27 -1.45 2.45
N ALA A 416 -37.93 -0.69 3.34
CA ALA A 416 -39.35 -0.39 3.22
C ALA A 416 -39.64 0.56 2.05
N ILE A 417 -38.74 1.51 1.80
CA ILE A 417 -38.86 2.46 0.70
C ILE A 417 -38.69 1.74 -0.64
N THR A 418 -37.69 0.87 -0.77
CA THR A 418 -37.49 0.04 -1.95
C THR A 418 -38.74 -0.77 -2.28
N ALA A 419 -39.37 -1.41 -1.28
CA ALA A 419 -40.62 -2.15 -1.48
C ALA A 419 -41.76 -1.25 -1.99
N GLN A 420 -41.92 -0.05 -1.43
CA GLN A 420 -42.95 0.92 -1.86
C GLN A 420 -42.70 1.47 -3.28
N THR A 421 -41.43 1.67 -3.65
CA THR A 421 -41.06 2.14 -4.98
C THR A 421 -41.32 1.07 -6.02
N ILE A 422 -40.97 -0.19 -5.74
CA ILE A 422 -41.20 -1.32 -6.65
C ILE A 422 -42.69 -1.59 -6.83
N SER A 423 -43.53 -1.44 -5.80
CA SER A 423 -44.97 -1.67 -5.93
C SER A 423 -45.71 -0.63 -6.80
N LYS A 424 -45.06 0.50 -7.13
CA LYS A 424 -45.66 1.61 -7.90
C LYS A 424 -45.24 1.63 -9.37
N ASN A 425 -44.21 0.85 -9.72
CA ASN A 425 -43.74 0.63 -11.10
C ASN A 425 -44.20 -0.74 -11.57
#